data_AF-A0A1M8A8T2-F1
#
_entry.id   AF-A0A1M8A8T2-F1
#
_cell.length_a   1.000
_cell.length_b   1.000
_cell.length_c   1.000
_cell.angle_alpha   90.00
_cell.angle_beta   90.00
_cell.angle_gamma   90.00
#
_symmetry.space_group_name_H-M   'P 1'
#
loop_
_entity.id
_entity.type
_entity.pdbx_description
1 polymer ?
#
loop_
_entity_poly.entity_id
_entity_poly.type
_entity_poly.pdbx_seq_one_letter_code
_entity_poly.pdbx_strand_id
1 'polypeptide(L)'
;MLRRRPAPPGPGQGPPPLSPFETWIALPILFTACVYNTLQLVPVAALPSSVARVLGYPSDLFRLARLATTTPTRELREALAPEGWLASASIVRLWRANYGAQAIENLLWRLSSVDGRKLYLVLGAEPLMACAFCASDAEYKAYAIYRVLSVYLAHAWVLALLTMPAFGTLATLMDYVLQRGHVAPADELRPVRTRAHMRVVALAALAALSAIDIARILWATDVPVQGIWQHWHANAHLLRHMLLSLLLTLVWICTRVQLPAVKVMHALQAMSAVSGAVESRASAAASRRADTTRADSNASDAVPRAPL
;
A
#
# COMPACT_ATOMS: atom_id res chain seq x y z
N MET A 1 -21.93 -37.65 16.57
CA MET A 1 -20.52 -37.80 16.15
C MET A 1 -19.73 -36.57 16.59
N LEU A 2 -18.86 -36.73 17.58
CA LEU A 2 -18.04 -35.65 18.14
C LEU A 2 -17.00 -35.19 17.12
N ARG A 3 -17.11 -33.91 16.71
CA ARG A 3 -16.22 -33.22 15.76
C ARG A 3 -14.80 -33.15 16.36
N ARG A 4 -13.88 -34.00 15.90
CA ARG A 4 -12.44 -33.77 16.13
C ARG A 4 -12.06 -32.47 15.44
N ARG A 5 -11.69 -31.44 16.20
CA ARG A 5 -10.99 -30.27 15.66
C ARG A 5 -9.70 -30.80 14.98
N PRO A 6 -9.34 -30.31 13.79
CA PRO A 6 -8.01 -30.61 13.25
C PRO A 6 -6.98 -30.17 14.29
N ALA A 7 -6.08 -31.08 14.64
CA ALA A 7 -5.05 -30.81 15.62
C ALA A 7 -4.21 -29.62 15.14
N PRO A 8 -3.79 -28.71 16.05
CA PRO A 8 -2.78 -27.72 15.68
C PRO A 8 -1.55 -28.44 15.13
N PRO A 9 -0.79 -27.81 14.21
CA PRO A 9 0.42 -28.39 13.65
C PRO A 9 1.32 -28.87 14.80
N GLY A 10 1.75 -30.13 14.73
CA GLY A 10 2.55 -30.75 15.77
C GLY A 10 3.88 -30.01 15.98
N PRO A 11 4.47 -30.11 17.19
CA PRO A 11 5.77 -29.50 17.48
C PRO A 11 6.82 -30.11 16.52
N GLY A 12 7.21 -29.34 15.50
CA GLY A 12 8.14 -29.78 14.45
C GLY A 12 7.76 -29.37 13.03
N GLN A 13 6.51 -28.96 12.76
CA GLN A 13 6.16 -28.36 11.48
C GLN A 13 6.56 -26.88 11.46
N GLY A 14 7.60 -26.56 10.68
CA GLY A 14 8.00 -25.18 10.42
C GLY A 14 6.84 -24.32 9.88
N PRO A 15 6.95 -22.99 9.94
CA PRO A 15 5.87 -22.12 9.49
C PRO A 15 5.56 -22.38 8.01
N PRO A 16 4.28 -22.27 7.59
CA PRO A 16 3.90 -22.58 6.22
C PRO A 16 4.73 -21.77 5.22
N PRO A 17 5.07 -22.36 4.06
CA PRO A 17 5.84 -21.70 3.02
C PRO A 17 5.11 -20.45 2.51
N LEU A 18 5.86 -19.51 1.96
CA LEU A 18 5.29 -18.31 1.34
C LEU A 18 4.52 -18.70 0.07
N SER A 19 3.35 -18.10 -0.12
CA SER A 19 2.60 -18.26 -1.37
C SER A 19 3.27 -17.50 -2.51
N PRO A 20 2.94 -17.82 -3.78
CA PRO A 20 3.38 -17.03 -4.93
C PRO A 20 2.96 -15.56 -4.82
N PHE A 21 1.74 -15.28 -4.35
CA PHE A 21 1.28 -13.92 -4.05
C PHE A 21 2.19 -13.21 -3.03
N GLU A 22 2.54 -13.87 -1.93
CA GLU A 22 3.42 -13.29 -0.92
C GLU A 22 4.81 -12.98 -1.48
N THR A 23 5.35 -13.90 -2.28
CA THR A 23 6.71 -13.80 -2.83
C THR A 23 6.82 -12.73 -3.91
N TRP A 24 5.85 -12.68 -4.83
CA TRP A 24 5.94 -11.87 -6.05
C TRP A 24 5.20 -10.54 -5.96
N ILE A 25 4.26 -10.38 -5.03
CA ILE A 25 3.46 -9.16 -4.91
C ILE A 25 3.64 -8.52 -3.54
N ALA A 26 3.32 -9.23 -2.45
CA ALA A 26 3.28 -8.61 -1.13
C ALA A 26 4.66 -8.18 -0.64
N LEU A 27 5.67 -9.05 -0.76
CA LEU A 27 7.04 -8.74 -0.35
C LEU A 27 7.66 -7.57 -1.12
N PRO A 28 7.62 -7.52 -2.46
CA PRO A 28 8.14 -6.38 -3.21
C PRO A 28 7.42 -5.07 -2.89
N ILE A 29 6.09 -5.09 -2.75
CA ILE A 29 5.30 -3.90 -2.39
C ILE A 29 5.69 -3.42 -1.00
N LEU A 30 5.78 -4.33 -0.03
CA LEU A 30 6.16 -3.99 1.34
C LEU A 30 7.58 -3.42 1.38
N PHE A 31 8.53 -4.08 0.72
CA PHE A 31 9.92 -3.61 0.66
C PHE A 31 9.99 -2.21 0.08
N THR A 32 9.33 -1.98 -1.06
CA THR A 32 9.28 -0.67 -1.71
C THR A 32 8.64 0.40 -0.81
N ALA A 33 7.54 0.06 -0.13
CA ALA A 33 6.86 0.98 0.79
C ALA A 33 7.70 1.31 2.03
N CYS A 34 8.42 0.34 2.59
CA CYS A 34 9.34 0.56 3.71
C CYS A 34 10.55 1.41 3.30
N VAL A 35 11.14 1.11 2.15
CA VAL A 35 12.24 1.92 1.57
C VAL A 35 11.77 3.34 1.33
N TYR A 36 10.59 3.52 0.72
CA TYR A 36 10.00 4.84 0.51
C TYR A 36 9.89 5.62 1.83
N ASN A 37 9.24 5.04 2.85
CA ASN A 37 9.05 5.75 4.11
C ASN A 37 10.37 6.02 4.86
N THR A 38 11.37 5.14 4.72
CA THR A 38 12.70 5.33 5.33
C THR A 38 13.47 6.45 4.61
N LEU A 39 13.41 6.51 3.28
CA LEU A 39 14.02 7.58 2.51
C LEU A 39 13.38 8.94 2.81
N GLN A 40 12.10 8.97 3.21
CA GLN A 40 11.44 10.19 3.69
C GLN A 40 11.97 10.70 5.05
N LEU A 41 12.78 9.91 5.76
CA LEU A 41 13.47 10.35 6.99
C LEU A 41 14.84 10.98 6.71
N VAL A 42 15.36 10.84 5.49
CA VAL A 42 16.64 11.41 5.07
C VAL A 42 16.44 12.89 4.72
N PRO A 43 17.31 13.81 5.16
CA PRO A 43 17.22 15.21 4.75
C PRO A 43 17.38 15.32 3.24
N VAL A 44 16.51 16.10 2.58
CA VAL A 44 16.58 16.39 1.14
C VAL A 44 17.99 16.87 0.72
N ALA A 45 18.68 17.60 1.61
CA ALA A 45 20.02 18.09 1.41
C ALA A 45 21.10 17.00 1.22
N ALA A 46 20.85 15.77 1.71
CA ALA A 46 21.75 14.63 1.60
C ALA A 46 21.45 13.74 0.39
N LEU A 47 20.36 14.00 -0.33
CA LEU A 47 19.94 13.20 -1.48
C LEU A 47 20.44 13.81 -2.81
N PRO A 48 20.73 12.98 -3.82
CA PRO A 48 21.00 13.47 -5.17
C PRO A 48 19.80 14.24 -5.71
N SER A 49 20.05 15.30 -6.50
CA SER A 49 19.00 16.19 -7.03
C SER A 49 17.91 15.47 -7.83
N SER A 50 18.25 14.35 -8.49
CA SER A 50 17.32 13.51 -9.24
C SER A 50 16.24 12.87 -8.37
N VAL A 51 16.55 12.56 -7.10
CA VAL A 51 15.66 11.85 -6.18
C VAL A 51 15.09 12.76 -5.10
N ALA A 52 15.83 13.81 -4.74
CA ALA A 52 15.46 14.85 -3.77
C ALA A 52 14.15 15.59 -4.11
N ARG A 53 13.66 15.48 -5.35
CA ARG A 53 12.35 16.03 -5.76
C ARG A 53 11.17 15.26 -5.17
N VAL A 54 11.33 13.95 -4.97
CA VAL A 54 10.24 13.04 -4.58
C VAL A 54 10.48 12.45 -3.19
N LEU A 55 11.74 12.37 -2.76
CA LEU A 55 12.16 11.75 -1.51
C LEU A 55 12.90 12.73 -0.60
N GLY A 56 12.78 12.46 0.69
CA GLY A 56 13.47 13.16 1.76
C GLY A 56 12.57 14.16 2.45
N TYR A 57 12.86 14.45 3.72
CA TYR A 57 12.08 15.44 4.44
C TYR A 57 12.46 16.86 4.00
N PRO A 58 11.47 17.73 3.75
CA PRO A 58 11.73 19.13 3.42
C PRO A 58 12.35 19.80 4.66
N SER A 59 13.59 20.25 4.53
CA SER A 59 14.28 20.95 5.60
C SER A 59 13.72 22.37 5.76
N ASP A 60 13.50 22.76 7.01
CA ASP A 60 12.98 24.08 7.37
C ASP A 60 14.03 25.18 7.10
N LEU A 61 13.66 26.20 6.32
CA LEU A 61 14.46 27.40 6.05
C LEU A 61 15.02 28.04 7.32
N PHE A 62 14.19 28.23 8.35
CA PHE A 62 14.63 28.90 9.59
C PHE A 62 15.63 28.04 10.36
N ARG A 63 15.44 26.71 10.34
CA ARG A 63 16.39 25.77 10.95
C ARG A 63 17.71 25.73 10.20
N LEU A 64 17.66 25.68 8.88
CA LEU A 64 18.85 25.70 8.02
C LEU A 64 19.64 27.00 8.18
N ALA A 65 18.91 28.12 8.23
CA ALA A 65 19.50 29.42 8.39
C ALA A 65 19.96 29.69 9.84
N ARG A 66 19.59 28.83 10.81
CA ARG A 66 19.77 29.08 12.25
C ARG A 66 19.18 30.44 12.66
N LEU A 67 18.08 30.83 12.03
CA LEU A 67 17.38 32.08 12.26
C LEU A 67 16.11 31.85 13.06
N ALA A 68 15.70 32.85 13.84
CA ALA A 68 14.40 32.83 14.47
C ALA A 68 13.29 32.97 13.42
N THR A 69 12.16 32.35 13.68
CA THR A 69 10.93 32.52 12.89
C THR A 69 10.40 33.94 12.92
N THR A 70 10.94 34.82 13.77
CA THR A 70 10.65 36.27 13.84
C THR A 70 11.67 37.12 13.09
N THR A 71 12.71 36.54 12.50
CA THR A 71 13.76 37.28 11.77
C THR A 71 13.16 38.11 10.63
N PRO A 72 13.52 39.40 10.46
CA PRO A 72 12.98 40.25 9.41
C PRO A 72 13.12 39.64 8.01
N THR A 73 12.10 39.80 7.17
CA THR A 73 12.10 39.24 5.79
C THR A 73 13.21 39.84 4.92
N ARG A 74 13.69 41.05 5.25
CA ARG A 74 14.85 41.65 4.58
C ARG A 74 16.10 40.77 4.70
N GLU A 75 16.40 40.28 5.89
CA GLU A 75 17.55 39.38 6.12
C GLU A 75 17.37 38.05 5.38
N LEU A 76 16.14 37.50 5.36
CA LEU A 76 15.83 36.29 4.60
C LEU A 76 16.02 36.50 3.09
N ARG A 77 15.61 37.66 2.56
CA ARG A 77 15.77 38.01 1.15
C ARG A 77 17.25 38.16 0.79
N GLU A 78 18.03 38.87 1.60
CA GLU A 78 19.48 39.01 1.40
C GLU A 78 20.19 37.65 1.47
N ALA A 79 19.79 36.77 2.39
CA ALA A 79 20.34 35.42 2.51
C ALA A 79 20.00 34.53 1.31
N LEU A 80 18.78 34.62 0.77
CA LEU A 80 18.28 33.85 -0.36
C LEU A 80 18.58 34.47 -1.74
N ALA A 81 19.20 35.65 -1.78
CA ALA A 81 19.67 36.26 -3.02
C ALA A 81 20.65 35.32 -3.76
N PRO A 82 20.87 35.47 -5.08
CA PRO A 82 21.82 34.64 -5.82
C PRO A 82 23.24 34.65 -5.24
N GLU A 83 23.65 35.77 -4.66
CA GLU A 83 24.95 35.95 -3.98
C GLU A 83 24.85 35.83 -2.44
N GLY A 84 23.66 35.53 -1.93
CA GLY A 84 23.44 35.37 -0.50
C GLY A 84 24.08 34.10 0.05
N TRP A 85 24.33 34.07 1.35
CA TRP A 85 25.00 32.94 2.00
C TRP A 85 24.16 31.65 2.02
N LEU A 86 22.83 31.72 1.85
CA LEU A 86 21.97 30.53 1.65
C LEU A 86 21.87 30.12 0.18
N ALA A 87 22.43 30.87 -0.77
CA ALA A 87 22.30 30.57 -2.19
C ALA A 87 22.90 29.23 -2.59
N SER A 88 23.98 28.83 -1.91
CA SER A 88 24.70 27.57 -2.12
C SER A 88 24.03 26.38 -1.42
N ALA A 89 23.09 26.63 -0.50
CA ALA A 89 22.38 25.58 0.21
C ALA A 89 21.64 24.68 -0.79
N SER A 90 21.82 23.37 -0.66
CA SER A 90 21.27 22.38 -1.59
C SER A 90 19.75 22.49 -1.73
N ILE A 91 19.03 22.81 -0.65
CA ILE A 91 17.59 23.02 -0.72
C ILE A 91 17.18 24.27 -1.52
N VAL A 92 17.92 25.38 -1.40
CA VAL A 92 17.60 26.62 -2.09
C VAL A 92 17.87 26.46 -3.58
N ARG A 93 18.96 25.75 -3.93
CA ARG A 93 19.23 25.32 -5.30
C ARG A 93 18.11 24.44 -5.85
N LEU A 94 17.62 23.48 -5.07
CA LEU A 94 16.51 22.62 -5.46
C LEU A 94 15.22 23.42 -5.67
N TRP A 95 14.91 24.38 -4.80
CA TRP A 95 13.76 25.25 -4.96
C TRP A 95 13.84 26.09 -6.22
N ARG A 96 14.99 26.72 -6.50
CA ARG A 96 15.20 27.47 -7.75
C ARG A 96 15.04 26.57 -8.98
N ALA A 97 15.58 25.35 -8.93
CA ALA A 97 15.50 24.41 -10.04
C ALA A 97 14.07 23.88 -10.29
N ASN A 98 13.27 23.70 -9.24
CA ASN A 98 11.93 23.10 -9.36
C ASN A 98 10.80 24.13 -9.53
N TYR A 99 10.92 25.30 -8.88
CA TYR A 99 9.85 26.31 -8.81
C TYR A 99 10.21 27.65 -9.44
N GLY A 100 11.50 27.87 -9.76
CA GLY A 100 11.99 29.13 -10.31
C GLY A 100 12.17 30.24 -9.26
N ALA A 101 12.73 31.37 -9.70
CA ALA A 101 13.02 32.51 -8.83
C ALA A 101 11.74 33.19 -8.31
N GLN A 102 10.70 33.26 -9.14
CA GLN A 102 9.43 33.90 -8.78
C GLN A 102 8.75 33.21 -7.59
N ALA A 103 8.83 31.88 -7.49
CA ALA A 103 8.24 31.15 -6.38
C ALA A 103 8.93 31.45 -5.04
N ILE A 104 10.25 31.72 -5.06
CA ILE A 104 11.00 32.13 -3.86
C ILE A 104 10.58 33.54 -3.42
N GLU A 105 10.39 34.47 -4.37
CA GLU A 105 9.87 35.79 -4.03
C GLU A 105 8.43 35.73 -3.49
N ASN A 106 7.57 34.87 -4.05
CA ASN A 106 6.23 34.64 -3.52
C ASN A 106 6.28 34.08 -2.09
N LEU A 107 7.18 33.13 -1.82
CA LEU A 107 7.43 32.63 -0.47
C LEU A 107 7.89 33.75 0.47
N LEU A 108 8.86 34.56 0.06
CA LEU A 108 9.35 35.70 0.85
C LEU A 108 8.25 36.73 1.13
N TRP A 109 7.42 37.03 0.13
CA TRP A 109 6.26 37.91 0.29
C TRP A 109 5.26 37.36 1.30
N ARG A 110 4.99 36.04 1.30
CA ARG A 110 4.15 35.42 2.34
C ARG A 110 4.82 35.48 3.71
N LEU A 111 6.12 35.24 3.78
CA LEU A 111 6.88 35.34 5.04
C LEU A 111 7.02 36.77 5.55
N SER A 112 6.60 37.81 4.82
CA SER A 112 6.57 39.18 5.36
C SER A 112 5.40 39.45 6.31
N SER A 113 4.38 38.57 6.34
CA SER A 113 3.27 38.68 7.30
C SER A 113 3.39 37.64 8.43
N VAL A 114 2.82 37.96 9.59
CA VAL A 114 2.76 37.04 10.74
C VAL A 114 1.94 35.80 10.38
N ASP A 115 0.80 35.97 9.72
CA ASP A 115 -0.08 34.85 9.35
C ASP A 115 0.58 33.94 8.32
N GLY A 116 1.32 34.50 7.35
CA GLY A 116 2.08 33.70 6.40
C GLY A 116 3.21 32.89 7.04
N ARG A 117 3.85 33.44 8.09
CA ARG A 117 4.84 32.68 8.89
C ARG A 117 4.20 31.55 9.69
N LYS A 118 3.02 31.75 10.28
CA LYS A 118 2.28 30.67 10.96
C LYS A 118 1.89 29.57 9.97
N LEU A 119 1.40 29.96 8.80
CA LEU A 119 1.05 29.03 7.73
C LEU A 119 2.28 28.23 7.27
N TYR A 120 3.43 28.88 7.09
CA TYR A 120 4.70 28.22 6.79
C TYR A 120 5.12 27.21 7.87
N LEU A 121 4.97 27.53 9.16
CA LEU A 121 5.35 26.63 10.24
C LEU A 121 4.63 25.29 10.17
N VAL A 122 3.38 25.29 9.73
CA VAL A 122 2.56 24.08 9.62
C VAL A 122 2.65 23.42 8.26
N LEU A 123 2.62 24.19 7.17
CA LEU A 123 2.60 23.65 5.80
C LEU A 123 3.99 23.39 5.21
N GLY A 124 5.00 24.13 5.65
CA GLY A 124 6.33 24.18 5.05
C GLY A 124 6.40 25.07 3.80
N ALA A 125 7.57 25.09 3.16
CA ALA A 125 7.83 25.94 1.99
C ALA A 125 7.08 25.46 0.74
N GLU A 126 6.95 24.15 0.54
CA GLU A 126 6.51 23.57 -0.71
C GLU A 126 5.09 23.99 -1.12
N PRO A 127 4.04 23.91 -0.26
CA PRO A 127 2.70 24.38 -0.63
C PRO A 127 2.65 25.86 -1.02
N LEU A 128 3.49 26.69 -0.40
CA LEU A 128 3.57 28.13 -0.64
C LEU A 128 4.27 28.48 -1.96
N MET A 129 5.14 27.59 -2.45
CA MET A 129 5.86 27.76 -3.72
C MET A 129 5.20 27.02 -4.89
N ALA A 130 4.59 25.86 -4.64
CA ALA A 130 4.05 24.98 -5.67
C ALA A 130 2.64 25.38 -6.13
N CYS A 131 1.83 25.99 -5.27
CA CYS A 131 0.48 26.41 -5.63
C CYS A 131 0.48 27.79 -6.30
N ALA A 132 0.52 27.82 -7.64
CA ALA A 132 0.48 29.07 -8.41
C ALA A 132 -0.86 29.84 -8.30
N PHE A 133 -1.97 29.13 -8.03
CA PHE A 133 -3.32 29.71 -7.99
C PHE A 133 -3.79 30.08 -6.58
N CYS A 134 -3.01 29.77 -5.54
CA CYS A 134 -3.42 30.03 -4.16
C CYS A 134 -3.16 31.50 -3.79
N ALA A 135 -4.23 32.23 -3.49
CA ALA A 135 -4.23 33.61 -3.02
C ALA A 135 -4.65 33.75 -1.55
N SER A 136 -5.46 32.82 -1.03
CA SER A 136 -5.95 32.84 0.35
C SER A 136 -5.39 31.71 1.21
N ASP A 137 -5.37 31.90 2.53
CA ASP A 137 -4.92 30.86 3.48
C ASP A 137 -5.74 29.58 3.35
N ALA A 138 -7.04 29.70 3.06
CA ALA A 138 -7.93 28.57 2.84
C ALA A 138 -7.52 27.74 1.62
N GLU A 139 -7.10 28.38 0.53
CA GLU A 139 -6.63 27.69 -0.68
C GLU A 139 -5.32 26.95 -0.44
N TYR A 140 -4.37 27.55 0.29
CA TYR A 140 -3.13 26.85 0.67
C TYR A 140 -3.42 25.66 1.59
N LYS A 141 -4.33 25.81 2.55
CA LYS A 141 -4.77 24.70 3.42
C LYS A 141 -5.41 23.59 2.58
N ALA A 142 -6.29 23.93 1.64
CA ALA A 142 -6.93 22.95 0.75
C ALA A 142 -5.91 22.22 -0.14
N TYR A 143 -4.96 22.94 -0.73
CA TYR A 143 -3.87 22.36 -1.52
C TYR A 143 -3.01 21.41 -0.68
N ALA A 144 -2.67 21.79 0.55
CA ALA A 144 -1.92 20.94 1.46
C ALA A 144 -2.72 19.69 1.89
N ILE A 145 -4.02 19.84 2.16
CA ILE A 145 -4.92 18.71 2.48
C ILE A 145 -4.97 17.73 1.31
N TYR A 146 -5.12 18.22 0.08
CA TYR A 146 -5.11 17.37 -1.11
C TYR A 146 -3.83 16.53 -1.22
N ARG A 147 -2.66 17.16 -1.00
CA ARG A 147 -1.37 16.46 -1.02
C ARG A 147 -1.21 15.44 0.10
N VAL A 148 -1.68 15.76 1.31
CA VAL A 148 -1.65 14.82 2.42
C VAL A 148 -2.56 13.62 2.12
N LEU A 149 -3.76 13.88 1.62
CA LEU A 149 -4.74 12.85 1.30
C LEU A 149 -4.23 11.89 0.22
N SER A 150 -3.52 12.38 -0.80
CA SER A 150 -2.95 11.53 -1.85
C SER A 150 -1.91 10.53 -1.30
N VAL A 151 -1.08 10.96 -0.34
CA VAL A 151 -0.15 10.06 0.36
C VAL A 151 -0.90 8.98 1.15
N TYR A 152 -1.94 9.36 1.89
CA TYR A 152 -2.76 8.40 2.64
C TYR A 152 -3.52 7.44 1.73
N LEU A 153 -4.06 7.91 0.60
CA LEU A 153 -4.71 7.04 -0.40
C LEU A 153 -3.73 6.03 -0.99
N ALA A 154 -2.50 6.44 -1.32
CA ALA A 154 -1.46 5.53 -1.78
C ALA A 154 -1.14 4.43 -0.73
N HIS A 155 -1.04 4.81 0.55
CA HIS A 155 -0.84 3.85 1.64
C HIS A 155 -2.06 2.95 1.87
N ALA A 156 -3.28 3.47 1.71
CA ALA A 156 -4.50 2.69 1.80
C ALA A 156 -4.54 1.60 0.73
N TRP A 157 -4.12 1.94 -0.50
CA TRP A 157 -3.97 0.99 -1.60
C TRP A 157 -2.94 -0.10 -1.28
N VAL A 158 -1.76 0.28 -0.80
CA VAL A 158 -0.72 -0.66 -0.37
C VAL A 158 -1.24 -1.59 0.72
N LEU A 159 -1.86 -1.06 1.78
CA LEU A 159 -2.43 -1.86 2.86
C LEU A 159 -3.55 -2.77 2.38
N ALA A 160 -4.41 -2.28 1.48
CA ALA A 160 -5.49 -3.09 0.91
C ALA A 160 -4.93 -4.30 0.14
N LEU A 161 -3.85 -4.13 -0.63
CA LEU A 161 -3.15 -5.21 -1.32
C LEU A 161 -2.49 -6.18 -0.32
N LEU A 162 -1.72 -5.66 0.65
CA LEU A 162 -1.01 -6.48 1.64
C LEU A 162 -1.94 -7.28 2.56
N THR A 163 -3.17 -6.78 2.78
CA THR A 163 -4.18 -7.41 3.62
C THR A 163 -5.28 -8.12 2.83
N MET A 164 -5.07 -8.36 1.53
CA MET A 164 -5.99 -9.20 0.77
C MET A 164 -6.05 -10.62 1.35
N PRO A 165 -7.24 -11.25 1.37
CA PRO A 165 -7.37 -12.62 1.82
C PRO A 165 -6.62 -13.57 0.87
N ALA A 166 -5.94 -14.56 1.45
CA ALA A 166 -5.14 -15.55 0.72
C ALA A 166 -5.93 -16.39 -0.31
N PHE A 167 -7.25 -16.50 -0.14
CA PHE A 167 -8.16 -17.18 -1.07
C PHE A 167 -9.03 -16.19 -1.88
N GLY A 168 -8.59 -14.94 -2.00
CA GLY A 168 -9.23 -13.92 -2.82
C GLY A 168 -8.94 -14.12 -4.31
N THR A 169 -9.75 -13.48 -5.17
CA THR A 169 -9.66 -13.59 -6.64
C THR A 169 -8.26 -13.34 -7.19
N LEU A 170 -7.53 -12.36 -6.65
CA LEU A 170 -6.18 -12.01 -7.11
C LEU A 170 -5.13 -13.07 -6.75
N ALA A 171 -5.20 -13.66 -5.55
CA ALA A 171 -4.29 -14.70 -5.12
C ALA A 171 -4.51 -15.98 -5.94
N THR A 172 -5.77 -16.38 -6.13
CA THR A 172 -6.14 -17.52 -6.96
C THR A 172 -5.74 -17.33 -8.43
N LEU A 173 -5.90 -16.12 -8.97
CA LEU A 173 -5.45 -15.79 -10.33
C LEU A 173 -3.93 -15.94 -10.45
N MET A 174 -3.17 -15.47 -9.46
CA MET A 174 -1.72 -15.61 -9.48
C MET A 174 -1.26 -17.05 -9.42
N ASP A 175 -1.88 -17.86 -8.56
CA ASP A 175 -1.60 -19.29 -8.50
C ASP A 175 -1.90 -19.96 -9.86
N TYR A 176 -3.03 -19.62 -10.50
CA TYR A 176 -3.39 -20.15 -11.82
C TYR A 176 -2.39 -19.78 -12.93
N VAL A 177 -1.98 -18.50 -12.99
CA VAL A 177 -1.05 -17.98 -14.01
C VAL A 177 0.36 -18.55 -13.81
N LEU A 178 0.84 -18.59 -12.57
CA LEU A 178 2.21 -19.04 -12.26
C LEU A 178 2.36 -20.57 -12.27
N GLN A 179 1.30 -21.32 -11.91
CA GLN A 179 1.31 -22.79 -11.93
C GLN A 179 0.89 -23.38 -13.29
N ARG A 180 0.80 -22.56 -14.36
CA ARG A 180 0.48 -22.99 -15.73
C ARG A 180 -0.76 -23.90 -15.80
N GLY A 181 -1.84 -23.53 -15.11
CA GLY A 181 -3.12 -24.25 -15.19
C GLY A 181 -3.18 -25.60 -14.45
N HIS A 182 -2.16 -26.01 -13.69
CA HIS A 182 -2.28 -27.13 -12.77
C HIS A 182 -2.99 -26.66 -11.50
N VAL A 183 -4.30 -26.85 -11.45
CA VAL A 183 -5.06 -26.73 -10.20
C VAL A 183 -4.52 -27.83 -9.27
N ALA A 184 -3.80 -27.44 -8.22
CA ALA A 184 -3.36 -28.38 -7.20
C ALA A 184 -4.59 -29.18 -6.72
N PRO A 185 -4.52 -30.53 -6.66
CA PRO A 185 -5.65 -31.36 -6.27
C PRO A 185 -6.16 -30.91 -4.89
N ALA A 186 -7.49 -31.00 -4.71
CA ALA A 186 -8.19 -30.56 -3.49
C ALA A 186 -7.66 -31.19 -2.18
N ASP A 187 -6.82 -32.23 -2.26
CA ASP A 187 -6.14 -32.87 -1.14
C ASP A 187 -4.96 -32.07 -0.55
N GLU A 188 -4.45 -31.03 -1.23
CA GLU A 188 -3.39 -30.16 -0.70
C GLU A 188 -3.91 -28.81 -0.17
N LEU A 189 -4.94 -28.86 0.66
CA LEU A 189 -5.41 -27.73 1.45
C LEU A 189 -4.34 -27.37 2.51
N ARG A 190 -3.28 -26.69 2.07
CA ARG A 190 -2.15 -26.28 2.91
C ARG A 190 -2.53 -25.03 3.72
N PRO A 191 -2.09 -24.91 4.98
CA PRO A 191 -2.25 -23.69 5.75
C PRO A 191 -1.54 -22.52 5.05
N VAL A 192 -2.22 -21.38 4.91
CA VAL A 192 -1.66 -20.18 4.25
C VAL A 192 -1.54 -19.05 5.25
N ARG A 193 -0.49 -18.22 5.12
CA ARG A 193 -0.36 -17.00 5.92
C ARG A 193 -1.34 -15.94 5.41
N THR A 194 -2.01 -15.26 6.33
CA THR A 194 -2.98 -14.20 6.02
C THR A 194 -2.78 -12.99 6.92
N ARG A 195 -3.05 -11.81 6.36
CA ARG A 195 -3.09 -10.52 7.07
C ARG A 195 -4.49 -9.89 7.03
N ALA A 196 -5.49 -10.60 6.53
CA ALA A 196 -6.84 -10.05 6.32
C ALA A 196 -7.48 -9.51 7.60
N HIS A 197 -7.18 -10.12 8.75
CA HIS A 197 -7.65 -9.64 10.06
C HIS A 197 -7.12 -8.26 10.45
N MET A 198 -5.97 -7.84 9.92
CA MET A 198 -5.37 -6.52 10.17
C MET A 198 -5.99 -5.44 9.28
N ARG A 199 -6.76 -5.80 8.24
CA ARG A 199 -7.27 -4.84 7.26
C ARG A 199 -8.06 -3.71 7.89
N VAL A 200 -9.05 -4.04 8.71
CA VAL A 200 -9.93 -3.04 9.34
C VAL A 200 -9.13 -2.16 10.29
N VAL A 201 -8.29 -2.77 11.14
CA VAL A 201 -7.48 -2.05 12.12
C VAL A 201 -6.46 -1.13 11.43
N ALA A 202 -5.79 -1.60 10.39
CA ALA A 202 -4.79 -0.82 9.65
C ALA A 202 -5.41 0.33 8.87
N LEU A 203 -6.55 0.11 8.22
CA LEU A 203 -7.28 1.18 7.52
C LEU A 203 -7.88 2.20 8.50
N ALA A 204 -8.38 1.75 9.65
CA ALA A 204 -8.86 2.65 10.70
C ALA A 204 -7.72 3.50 11.30
N ALA A 205 -6.56 2.89 11.57
CA ALA A 205 -5.37 3.59 12.02
C ALA A 205 -4.90 4.62 10.98
N LEU A 206 -4.89 4.24 9.71
CA LEU A 206 -4.55 5.15 8.61
C LEU A 206 -5.54 6.31 8.50
N ALA A 207 -6.84 6.05 8.63
CA ALA A 207 -7.87 7.08 8.64
C ALA A 207 -7.69 8.04 9.82
N ALA A 208 -7.40 7.53 11.02
CA ALA A 208 -7.13 8.35 12.20
C ALA A 208 -5.89 9.24 12.02
N LEU A 209 -4.78 8.70 11.49
CA LEU A 209 -3.59 9.48 11.16
C LEU A 209 -3.89 10.58 10.14
N SER A 210 -4.68 10.25 9.10
CA SER A 210 -5.10 11.23 8.09
C SER A 210 -5.95 12.36 8.69
N ALA A 211 -6.88 12.03 9.60
CA ALA A 211 -7.71 13.02 10.27
C ALA A 211 -6.87 13.95 11.15
N ILE A 212 -5.89 13.41 11.88
CA ILE A 212 -4.95 14.21 12.71
C ILE A 212 -4.16 15.18 11.83
N ASP A 213 -3.62 14.73 10.69
CA ASP A 213 -2.87 15.58 9.78
C ASP A 213 -3.73 16.67 9.13
N ILE A 214 -4.98 16.35 8.75
CA ILE A 214 -5.93 17.32 8.19
C ILE A 214 -6.29 18.36 9.26
N ALA A 215 -6.63 17.92 10.46
CA ALA A 215 -7.03 18.80 11.55
C ALA A 215 -5.89 19.78 11.90
N ARG A 216 -4.65 19.28 11.95
CA ARG A 216 -3.43 20.07 12.08
C ARG A 216 -3.31 21.18 11.02
N ILE A 217 -3.64 20.89 9.76
CA ILE A 217 -3.61 21.87 8.67
C ILE A 217 -4.73 22.92 8.83
N LEU A 218 -5.92 22.48 9.24
CA LEU A 218 -7.05 23.39 9.45
C LEU A 218 -6.74 24.43 10.54
N TRP A 219 -6.07 24.03 11.61
CA TRP A 219 -5.63 24.89 12.72
C TRP A 219 -4.27 25.59 12.51
N ALA A 220 -3.76 25.65 11.28
CA ALA A 220 -2.44 26.23 11.02
C ALA A 220 -2.28 27.71 11.44
N THR A 221 -3.39 28.45 11.51
CA THR A 221 -3.43 29.88 11.84
C THR A 221 -3.36 30.19 13.34
N ASP A 222 -3.56 29.17 14.18
CA ASP A 222 -3.66 29.31 15.64
C ASP A 222 -2.32 28.99 16.35
N VAL A 223 -1.30 28.61 15.58
CA VAL A 223 0.00 28.19 16.11
C VAL A 223 0.85 29.41 16.51
N PRO A 224 1.47 29.41 17.71
CA PRO A 224 2.40 30.47 18.09
C PRO A 224 3.66 30.44 17.24
N VAL A 225 4.18 31.61 16.90
CA VAL A 225 5.38 31.76 16.04
C VAL A 225 6.66 31.36 16.78
N GLN A 226 6.65 31.32 18.11
CA GLN A 226 7.81 31.01 18.96
C GLN A 226 7.58 29.76 19.82
N GLY A 227 8.68 29.11 20.23
CA GLY A 227 8.69 27.98 21.17
C GLY A 227 8.99 26.63 20.51
N ILE A 228 8.59 25.55 21.18
CA ILE A 228 8.85 24.15 20.77
C ILE A 228 8.25 23.78 19.39
N TRP A 229 7.41 24.66 18.83
CA TRP A 229 6.66 24.47 17.59
C TRP A 229 7.32 25.08 16.35
N GLN A 230 8.53 25.64 16.46
CA GLN A 230 9.22 26.33 15.36
C GLN A 230 9.52 25.47 14.11
N HIS A 231 9.34 24.14 14.17
CA HIS A 231 9.61 23.22 13.07
C HIS A 231 8.48 22.20 12.85
N TRP A 232 7.24 22.63 13.10
CA TRP A 232 6.09 21.75 13.17
C TRP A 232 5.85 20.94 11.87
N HIS A 233 6.01 21.54 10.69
CA HIS A 233 5.92 20.84 9.40
C HIS A 233 6.95 19.72 9.26
N ALA A 234 8.21 19.98 9.61
CA ALA A 234 9.28 18.98 9.52
C ALA A 234 9.06 17.84 10.51
N ASN A 235 8.72 18.16 11.76
CA ASN A 235 8.44 17.17 12.81
C ASN A 235 7.25 16.28 12.45
N ALA A 236 6.16 16.87 11.93
CA ALA A 236 4.99 16.10 11.51
C ALA A 236 5.28 15.23 10.28
N HIS A 237 6.09 15.70 9.33
CA HIS A 237 6.53 14.89 8.20
C HIS A 237 7.29 13.64 8.67
N LEU A 238 8.28 13.83 9.57
CA LEU A 238 9.04 12.73 10.16
C LEU A 238 8.14 11.77 10.94
N LEU A 239 7.27 12.31 11.81
CA LEU A 239 6.35 11.50 12.61
C LEU A 239 5.40 10.69 11.73
N ARG A 240 4.84 11.29 10.68
CA ARG A 240 3.98 10.59 9.71
C ARG A 240 4.69 9.38 9.11
N HIS A 241 5.89 9.58 8.54
CA HIS A 241 6.61 8.50 7.87
C HIS A 241 7.15 7.44 8.85
N MET A 242 7.47 7.82 10.10
CA MET A 242 7.75 6.86 11.17
C MET A 242 6.53 6.00 11.51
N LEU A 243 5.35 6.62 11.68
CA LEU A 243 4.11 5.90 12.01
C LEU A 243 3.62 5.02 10.86
N LEU A 244 3.76 5.48 9.61
CA LEU A 244 3.46 4.68 8.42
C LEU A 244 4.40 3.48 8.29
N SER A 245 5.70 3.68 8.54
CA SER A 245 6.68 2.57 8.59
C SER A 245 6.34 1.56 9.68
N LEU A 246 5.99 2.04 10.87
CA LEU A 246 5.57 1.20 11.98
C LEU A 246 4.31 0.40 11.64
N LEU A 247 3.31 1.05 11.03
CA LEU A 247 2.07 0.39 10.61
C LEU A 247 2.34 -0.73 9.59
N LEU A 248 3.17 -0.45 8.58
CA LEU A 248 3.58 -1.46 7.59
C LEU A 248 4.34 -2.63 8.24
N THR A 249 5.23 -2.32 9.19
CA THR A 249 6.00 -3.32 9.94
C THR A 249 5.08 -4.18 10.82
N LEU A 250 4.09 -3.58 11.49
CA LEU A 250 3.10 -4.32 12.26
C LEU A 250 2.26 -5.23 11.37
N VAL A 251 1.78 -4.74 10.23
CA VAL A 251 1.05 -5.56 9.25
C VAL A 251 1.92 -6.72 8.75
N TRP A 252 3.22 -6.48 8.55
CA TRP A 252 4.17 -7.52 8.15
C TRP A 252 4.39 -8.58 9.22
N ILE A 253 4.64 -8.19 10.47
CA ILE A 253 4.94 -9.12 11.57
C ILE A 253 3.69 -9.87 12.04
N CYS A 254 2.54 -9.21 12.09
CA CYS A 254 1.26 -9.77 12.54
C CYS A 254 0.60 -10.64 11.46
N THR A 255 1.32 -11.62 10.92
CA THR A 255 0.74 -12.67 10.09
C THR A 255 0.04 -13.72 10.97
N ARG A 256 -1.14 -14.16 10.55
CA ARG A 256 -1.80 -15.33 11.13
C ARG A 256 -1.81 -16.47 10.14
N VAL A 257 -1.77 -17.69 10.64
CA VAL A 257 -1.99 -18.88 9.81
C VAL A 257 -3.49 -19.10 9.68
N GLN A 258 -4.01 -19.06 8.46
CA GLN A 258 -5.38 -19.41 8.15
C GLN A 258 -5.43 -20.86 7.68
N LEU A 259 -6.12 -21.67 8.46
CA LEU A 259 -6.49 -23.03 8.07
C LEU A 259 -7.58 -22.97 7.00
N PRO A 260 -7.61 -23.94 6.08
CA PRO A 260 -8.66 -24.04 5.09
C PRO A 260 -10.02 -24.16 5.79
N ALA A 261 -10.97 -23.30 5.39
CA ALA A 261 -12.26 -23.24 6.07
C ALA A 261 -12.96 -24.60 5.94
N VAL A 262 -13.43 -25.16 7.05
CA VAL A 262 -14.14 -26.45 7.09
C VAL A 262 -15.31 -26.50 6.09
N LYS A 263 -15.97 -25.36 5.85
CA LYS A 263 -17.03 -25.23 4.84
C LYS A 263 -16.51 -25.41 3.40
N VAL A 264 -15.33 -24.89 3.09
CA VAL A 264 -14.67 -25.06 1.79
C VAL A 264 -14.23 -26.51 1.62
N MET A 265 -13.69 -27.14 2.67
CA MET A 265 -13.36 -28.56 2.61
C MET A 265 -14.60 -29.43 2.37
N HIS A 266 -15.72 -29.17 3.05
CA HIS A 266 -16.97 -29.90 2.83
C HIS A 266 -17.54 -29.67 1.43
N ALA A 267 -17.44 -28.45 0.89
CA ALA A 267 -17.87 -28.15 -0.47
C ALA A 267 -17.00 -28.88 -1.52
N LEU A 268 -15.67 -28.90 -1.33
CA LEU A 268 -14.74 -29.62 -2.19
C LEU A 268 -14.96 -31.14 -2.11
N GLN A 269 -15.17 -31.69 -0.91
CA GLN A 269 -15.54 -33.10 -0.72
C GLN A 269 -16.85 -33.44 -1.43
N ALA A 270 -17.88 -32.59 -1.29
CA ALA A 270 -19.15 -32.78 -1.98
C ALA A 270 -18.98 -32.74 -3.51
N MET A 271 -18.19 -31.82 -4.05
CA MET A 271 -17.93 -31.75 -5.49
C MET A 271 -17.13 -32.94 -6.01
N SER A 272 -16.13 -33.42 -5.28
CA SER A 272 -15.37 -34.63 -5.66
C SER A 272 -16.25 -35.89 -5.65
N ALA A 273 -17.16 -36.00 -4.69
CA ALA A 273 -18.13 -37.09 -4.63
C ALA A 273 -19.10 -37.04 -5.83
N VAL A 274 -19.51 -35.83 -6.23
CA VAL A 274 -20.36 -35.63 -7.41
C VAL A 274 -19.60 -35.95 -8.70
N SER A 275 -18.34 -35.53 -8.86
CA SER A 275 -17.57 -35.84 -10.08
C SER A 275 -17.34 -37.34 -10.23
N GLY A 276 -16.97 -38.04 -9.15
CA GLY A 276 -16.84 -39.50 -9.18
C GLY A 276 -18.16 -40.22 -9.46
N ALA A 277 -19.28 -39.69 -8.96
CA ALA A 277 -20.61 -40.21 -9.29
C ALA A 277 -20.99 -39.98 -10.77
N VAL A 278 -20.55 -38.87 -11.37
CA VAL A 278 -20.77 -38.58 -12.79
C VAL A 278 -19.89 -39.47 -13.67
N GLU A 279 -18.60 -39.62 -13.36
CA GLU A 279 -17.67 -40.48 -14.10
C GLU A 279 -18.08 -41.95 -14.06
N SER A 280 -18.50 -42.45 -12.89
CA SER A 280 -19.00 -43.83 -12.75
C SER A 280 -20.31 -44.07 -13.51
N ARG A 281 -21.20 -43.07 -13.58
CA ARG A 281 -22.41 -43.16 -14.41
C ARG A 281 -22.09 -43.10 -15.90
N ALA A 282 -21.12 -42.28 -16.31
CA ALA A 282 -20.69 -42.20 -17.69
C ALA A 282 -20.04 -43.50 -18.17
N SER A 283 -19.17 -44.11 -17.36
CA SER A 283 -18.53 -45.39 -17.68
C SER A 283 -19.53 -46.56 -17.67
N ALA A 284 -20.48 -46.57 -16.75
CA ALA A 284 -21.57 -47.56 -16.73
C ALA A 284 -22.51 -47.43 -17.93
N ALA A 285 -22.80 -46.20 -18.38
CA ALA A 285 -23.60 -45.96 -19.58
C ALA A 285 -22.87 -46.38 -20.86
N ALA A 286 -21.56 -46.11 -20.95
CA ALA A 286 -20.72 -46.54 -22.06
C ALA A 286 -20.65 -48.08 -22.16
N SER A 287 -20.51 -48.77 -21.02
CA SER A 287 -20.47 -50.24 -20.97
C SER A 287 -21.79 -50.86 -21.44
N ARG A 288 -22.95 -50.35 -20.99
CA ARG A 288 -24.26 -50.83 -21.46
C ARG A 288 -24.46 -50.65 -22.96
N ARG A 289 -23.94 -49.56 -23.53
CA ARG A 289 -24.04 -49.27 -24.96
C ARG A 289 -23.19 -50.24 -25.80
N ALA A 290 -22.04 -50.66 -25.27
CA ALA A 290 -21.18 -51.67 -25.87
C ALA A 290 -21.83 -53.07 -25.84
N ASP A 291 -22.51 -53.42 -24.75
CA ASP A 291 -23.23 -54.69 -24.65
C ASP A 291 -24.43 -54.77 -25.61
N THR A 292 -25.19 -53.68 -25.76
CA THR A 292 -26.31 -53.62 -26.74
C THR A 292 -25.83 -53.74 -28.18
N THR A 293 -24.73 -53.07 -28.54
CA THR A 293 -24.17 -53.17 -29.91
C THR A 293 -23.62 -54.56 -30.21
N ARG A 294 -23.06 -55.25 -29.21
CA ARG A 294 -22.64 -56.65 -29.33
C ARG A 294 -23.82 -57.61 -29.48
N ALA A 295 -24.92 -57.38 -28.77
CA ALA A 295 -26.15 -58.16 -28.91
C ALA A 295 -26.76 -58.01 -30.32
N ASP A 296 -26.81 -56.79 -30.85
CA ASP A 296 -27.34 -56.52 -32.19
C ASP A 296 -26.47 -57.12 -33.32
N SER A 297 -25.13 -57.15 -33.14
CA SER A 297 -24.23 -57.84 -34.07
C SER A 297 -24.46 -59.36 -34.10
N ASN A 298 -24.64 -59.98 -32.93
CA ASN A 298 -24.94 -61.42 -32.85
C ASN A 298 -26.33 -61.77 -33.40
N ALA A 299 -27.29 -60.85 -33.30
CA ALA A 299 -28.63 -61.03 -33.88
C ALA A 299 -28.61 -60.89 -35.41
N SER A 300 -27.72 -60.07 -35.97
CA SER A 300 -27.56 -59.88 -37.42
C SER A 300 -26.88 -61.07 -38.11
N ASP A 301 -26.00 -61.80 -37.41
CA ASP A 301 -25.38 -63.04 -37.90
C ASP A 301 -26.33 -64.25 -37.87
N ALA A 302 -27.48 -64.14 -37.21
CA ALA A 302 -28.47 -65.21 -37.09
C ALA A 302 -29.54 -65.21 -38.19
N VAL A 303 -29.39 -64.39 -39.26
CA VAL A 303 -30.32 -64.41 -40.40
C VAL A 303 -30.08 -65.68 -41.24
N PRO A 304 -31.04 -66.61 -41.33
CA PRO A 304 -30.86 -67.82 -42.12
C PRO A 304 -30.82 -67.46 -43.61
N ARG A 305 -29.75 -67.86 -44.30
CA ARG A 305 -29.68 -67.79 -45.78
C ARG A 305 -30.79 -68.68 -46.34
N ALA A 306 -31.76 -68.07 -47.02
CA ALA A 306 -32.78 -68.80 -47.76
C ALA A 306 -32.13 -69.63 -48.87
N PRO A 307 -32.48 -70.93 -49.02
CA PRO A 307 -32.01 -71.72 -50.14
C PRO A 307 -32.73 -71.31 -51.42
N LEU A 308 -31.96 -71.18 -52.51
CA LEU A 308 -32.42 -71.09 -53.90
C LEU A 308 -32.98 -72.43 -54.38
#